data_AF-A0A973IM93-F1
#
_entry.id   AF-A0A973IM93-F1
#
_cell.length_a   1.000
_cell.length_b   1.000
_cell.length_c   1.000
_cell.angle_alpha   90.00
_cell.angle_beta   90.00
_cell.angle_gamma   90.00
#
_symmetry.space_group_name_H-M   'P 1'
#
loop_
_entity.id
_entity.type
_entity.pdbx_description
1 polymer ?
#
loop_
_entity_poly.entity_id
_entity_poly.type
_entity_poly.pdbx_seq_one_letter_code
_entity_poly.pdbx_strand_id
1 'polypeptide(L)'
;MTDLGAGKYGDEEIIGTNAKANVYAWYQAKSVKQSLVEGQRDLILTLMTSGAIREEELSNLQHHVQKLEKEIDRYRMEKRELLLGSEAVGEENWVQELDGELGRIVGAREYEKRLEALGRAGDVFDIAVLFLQLCLVVGAVSLVIRERRLKWAFYGGMVLMGGIGAAFSLRAFLFALSA
;
A
#
# COMPACT_ATOMS: atom_id res chain seq x y z
N MET A 1 3.90 -26.74 0.52
CA MET A 1 4.12 -25.93 -0.70
C MET A 1 3.12 -24.79 -0.77
N THR A 2 1.81 -25.08 -0.77
CA THR A 2 0.74 -24.06 -0.67
C THR A 2 0.82 -23.20 0.58
N ASP A 3 1.04 -23.83 1.74
CA ASP A 3 1.14 -23.13 3.04
C ASP A 3 2.37 -22.21 3.13
N LEU A 4 3.51 -22.67 2.58
CA LEU A 4 4.73 -21.86 2.45
C LEU A 4 4.57 -20.70 1.47
N GLY A 5 3.81 -20.90 0.39
CA GLY A 5 3.45 -19.84 -0.55
C GLY A 5 2.57 -18.79 0.12
N ALA A 6 1.49 -19.21 0.77
CA ALA A 6 0.58 -18.34 1.52
C ALA A 6 1.32 -17.50 2.57
N GLY A 7 2.22 -18.12 3.34
CA GLY A 7 3.04 -17.42 4.33
C GLY A 7 3.94 -16.33 3.74
N LYS A 8 4.62 -16.62 2.62
CA LYS A 8 5.48 -15.63 1.95
C LYS A 8 4.68 -14.38 1.49
N TYR A 9 3.49 -14.57 0.92
CA TYR A 9 2.65 -13.47 0.47
C TYR A 9 2.09 -12.65 1.64
N GLY A 10 1.73 -13.31 2.74
CA GLY A 10 1.35 -12.62 3.98
C GLY A 10 2.47 -11.73 4.50
N ASP A 11 3.72 -12.21 4.51
CA ASP A 11 4.87 -11.42 4.94
C ASP A 11 5.12 -10.22 4.01
N GLU A 12 5.06 -10.42 2.69
CA GLU A 12 5.21 -9.34 1.71
C GLU A 12 4.07 -8.30 1.80
N GLU A 13 2.84 -8.74 2.08
CA GLU A 13 1.69 -7.87 2.32
C GLU A 13 1.87 -7.03 3.60
N ILE A 14 2.38 -7.63 4.68
CA ILE A 14 2.67 -6.92 5.94
C ILE A 14 3.76 -5.86 5.70
N ILE A 15 4.85 -6.22 5.03
CA ILE A 15 5.95 -5.29 4.70
C ILE A 15 5.42 -4.15 3.85
N GLY A 16 4.67 -4.45 2.78
CA GLY A 16 4.10 -3.44 1.90
C GLY A 16 3.10 -2.54 2.61
N THR A 17 2.28 -3.09 3.52
CA THR A 17 1.32 -2.33 4.32
C THR A 17 2.01 -1.36 5.26
N ASN A 18 3.11 -1.81 5.90
CA ASN A 18 3.93 -0.96 6.74
C ASN A 18 4.59 0.16 5.93
N ALA A 19 5.18 -0.16 4.77
CA ALA A 19 5.77 0.81 3.87
C ALA A 19 4.75 1.86 3.41
N LYS A 20 3.55 1.43 3.00
CA LYS A 20 2.42 2.32 2.65
C LYS A 20 2.07 3.25 3.81
N ALA A 21 1.94 2.70 5.02
CA ALA A 21 1.60 3.47 6.21
C ALA A 21 2.69 4.52 6.53
N ASN A 22 3.96 4.17 6.37
CA ASN A 22 5.08 5.08 6.57
C ASN A 22 5.08 6.22 5.55
N VAL A 23 4.84 5.93 4.25
CA VAL A 23 4.73 6.97 3.21
C VAL A 23 3.55 7.91 3.49
N TYR A 24 2.39 7.38 3.90
CA TYR A 24 1.26 8.22 4.33
C TYR A 24 1.59 9.06 5.56
N ALA A 25 2.29 8.50 6.54
CA ALA A 25 2.72 9.26 7.71
C ALA A 25 3.62 10.44 7.33
N TRP A 26 4.57 10.22 6.39
CA TRP A 26 5.39 11.29 5.85
C TRP A 26 4.57 12.33 5.11
N TYR A 27 3.65 11.91 4.24
CA TYR A 27 2.73 12.82 3.54
C TYR A 27 1.94 13.70 4.51
N GLN A 28 1.38 13.09 5.57
CA GLN A 28 0.60 13.82 6.58
C GLN A 28 1.48 14.81 7.36
N ALA A 29 2.68 14.40 7.77
CA ALA A 29 3.62 15.29 8.43
C ALA A 29 3.99 16.49 7.54
N LYS A 30 4.22 16.27 6.24
CA LYS A 30 4.48 17.34 5.27
C LYS A 30 3.26 18.23 5.07
N SER A 31 2.06 17.67 5.05
CA SER A 31 0.82 18.44 4.94
C SER A 31 0.58 19.36 6.15
N VAL A 32 0.89 18.89 7.36
CA VAL A 32 0.82 19.72 8.58
C VAL A 32 1.83 20.86 8.51
N LYS A 33 3.07 20.59 8.10
CA LYS A 33 4.10 21.63 7.92
C LYS A 33 3.69 22.65 6.87
N GLN A 34 3.17 22.22 5.73
CA GLN A 34 2.65 23.11 4.69
C GLN A 34 1.54 24.00 5.24
N SER A 35 0.56 23.45 5.95
CA SER A 35 -0.57 24.21 6.51
C SER A 35 -0.10 25.26 7.52
N LEU A 36 0.96 24.94 8.30
CA LEU A 36 1.56 25.89 9.24
C LEU A 36 2.24 27.06 8.52
N VAL A 37 2.99 26.78 7.45
CA VAL A 37 3.64 27.82 6.62
C VAL A 37 2.60 28.67 5.88
N GLU A 38 1.54 28.05 5.36
CA GLU A 38 0.40 28.76 4.76
C GLU A 38 -0.28 29.69 5.78
N GLY A 39 -0.51 29.22 7.00
CA GLY A 39 -1.07 30.03 8.08
C GLY A 39 -0.18 31.21 8.48
N GLN A 40 1.15 31.01 8.52
CA GLN A 40 2.11 32.11 8.77
C GLN A 40 2.07 33.15 7.66
N ARG A 41 2.05 32.71 6.40
CA ARG A 41 1.94 33.60 5.24
C ARG A 41 0.64 34.41 5.30
N ASP A 42 -0.49 33.75 5.56
CA ASP A 42 -1.81 34.38 5.55
C ASP A 42 -1.97 35.38 6.70
N LEU A 43 -1.37 35.09 7.86
CA LEU A 43 -1.30 36.03 8.97
C LEU A 43 -0.50 37.28 8.59
N ILE A 44 0.67 37.11 7.96
CA ILE A 44 1.49 38.24 7.50
C ILE A 44 0.75 39.06 6.44
N LEU A 45 0.13 38.42 5.45
CA LEU A 45 -0.67 39.10 4.43
C LEU A 45 -1.84 39.88 5.05
N THR A 46 -2.51 39.32 6.06
CA THR A 46 -3.59 40.00 6.78
C THR A 46 -3.08 41.24 7.52
N LEU A 47 -1.92 41.14 8.18
CA LEU A 47 -1.30 42.28 8.88
C LEU A 47 -0.81 43.37 7.90
N MET A 48 -0.29 43.00 6.73
CA MET A 48 0.08 43.95 5.68
C MET A 48 -1.16 44.68 5.13
N THR A 49 -2.25 43.94 4.91
CA THR A 49 -3.49 44.49 4.35
C THR A 49 -4.26 45.37 5.35
N SER A 50 -4.14 45.10 6.65
CA SER A 50 -4.82 45.88 7.69
C SER A 50 -4.19 47.27 7.94
N GLY A 51 -3.05 47.57 7.31
CA GLY A 51 -2.33 48.84 7.52
C GLY A 51 -1.68 48.97 8.91
N ALA A 52 -1.62 47.88 9.68
CA ALA A 52 -1.02 47.86 11.02
C ALA A 52 0.51 47.95 11.02
N ILE A 53 1.14 47.99 9.84
CA ILE A 53 2.60 47.89 9.65
C ILE A 53 3.12 49.17 8.98
N ARG A 54 4.26 49.67 9.47
CA ARG A 54 4.98 50.81 8.89
C ARG A 54 5.44 50.50 7.47
N GLU A 55 5.36 51.47 6.56
CA GLU A 55 5.77 51.30 5.16
C GLU A 55 7.23 50.82 4.99
N GLU A 56 8.12 51.22 5.90
CA GLU A 56 9.53 50.82 5.91
C GLU A 56 9.73 49.30 6.11
N GLU A 57 8.79 48.61 6.76
CA GLU A 57 8.89 47.17 7.03
C GLU A 57 8.11 46.29 6.03
N LEU A 58 7.30 46.91 5.16
CA LEU A 58 6.56 46.20 4.12
C LEU A 58 7.49 45.39 3.21
N SER A 59 8.62 45.96 2.81
CA SER A 59 9.60 45.29 1.93
C SER A 59 10.16 44.00 2.55
N ASN A 60 10.51 44.04 3.84
CA ASN A 60 11.04 42.88 4.56
C ASN A 60 9.99 41.77 4.72
N LEU A 61 8.74 42.15 5.02
CA LEU A 61 7.64 41.19 5.12
C LEU A 61 7.28 40.58 3.78
N GLN A 62 7.34 41.36 2.70
CA GLN A 62 7.09 40.87 1.35
C GLN A 62 8.15 39.85 0.90
N HIS A 63 9.42 40.09 1.25
CA HIS A 63 10.47 39.10 1.06
C HIS A 63 10.22 37.83 1.91
N HIS A 64 9.71 37.98 3.14
CA HIS A 64 9.36 36.84 3.97
C HIS A 64 8.20 36.03 3.39
N VAL A 65 7.15 36.69 2.89
CA VAL A 65 6.03 36.06 2.18
C VAL A 65 6.53 35.26 0.97
N GLN A 66 7.40 35.83 0.14
CA GLN A 66 7.98 35.13 -1.02
C GLN A 66 8.78 33.89 -0.61
N LYS A 67 9.49 33.95 0.52
CA LYS A 67 10.20 32.79 1.06
C LYS A 67 9.22 31.69 1.48
N LEU A 68 8.14 32.06 2.19
CA LEU A 68 7.11 31.12 2.60
C LEU A 68 6.39 30.49 1.39
N GLU A 69 6.11 31.27 0.34
CA GLU A 69 5.53 30.76 -0.90
C GLU A 69 6.41 29.69 -1.57
N LYS A 70 7.72 29.94 -1.66
CA LYS A 70 8.67 28.94 -2.17
C LYS A 70 8.68 27.66 -1.34
N GLU A 71 8.60 27.79 -0.01
CA GLU A 71 8.53 26.62 0.88
C GLU A 71 7.21 25.84 0.69
N ILE A 72 6.09 26.53 0.50
CA ILE A 72 4.79 25.92 0.23
C ILE A 72 4.83 25.13 -1.09
N ASP A 73 5.39 25.72 -2.15
CA ASP A 73 5.52 25.04 -3.44
C ASP A 73 6.44 23.81 -3.34
N ARG A 74 7.55 23.91 -2.59
CA ARG A 74 8.40 22.76 -2.29
C ARG A 74 7.62 21.64 -1.60
N TYR A 75 6.87 21.95 -0.54
CA TYR A 75 6.07 20.95 0.17
C TYR A 75 4.97 20.34 -0.72
N ARG A 76 4.39 21.12 -1.64
CA ARG A 76 3.40 20.62 -2.60
C ARG A 76 4.02 19.57 -3.54
N MET A 77 5.24 19.83 -4.03
CA MET A 77 5.96 18.89 -4.89
C MET A 77 6.38 17.62 -4.15
N GLU A 78 6.97 17.75 -2.95
CA GLU A 78 7.35 16.61 -2.10
C GLU A 78 6.14 15.71 -1.79
N LYS A 79 5.00 16.30 -1.45
CA LYS A 79 3.76 15.55 -1.20
C LYS A 79 3.26 14.80 -2.43
N ARG A 80 3.39 15.39 -3.62
CA ARG A 80 2.99 14.76 -4.88
C ARG A 80 3.89 13.55 -5.18
N GLU A 81 5.20 13.68 -4.94
CA GLU A 81 6.18 12.61 -5.04
C GLU A 81 5.90 11.45 -4.07
N LEU A 82 5.57 11.74 -2.82
CA LEU A 82 5.16 10.71 -1.85
C LEU A 82 3.87 9.97 -2.25
N LEU A 83 2.94 10.65 -2.91
CA LEU A 83 1.63 10.07 -3.22
C LEU A 83 1.66 9.24 -4.51
N LEU A 84 2.36 9.74 -5.54
CA LEU A 84 2.41 9.12 -6.87
C LEU A 84 3.66 8.26 -7.10
N GLY A 85 4.77 8.56 -6.44
CA GLY A 85 6.08 7.95 -6.65
C GLY A 85 6.91 8.71 -7.69
N SER A 86 8.23 8.72 -7.51
CA SER A 86 9.18 9.47 -8.34
C SER A 86 9.10 9.12 -9.82
N GLU A 87 8.85 7.84 -10.15
CA GLU A 87 8.68 7.35 -11.52
C GLU A 87 7.46 8.00 -12.20
N ALA A 88 6.38 8.20 -11.45
CA ALA A 88 5.13 8.79 -11.97
C ALA A 88 5.16 10.32 -12.06
N VAL A 89 6.01 11.00 -11.27
CA VAL A 89 6.08 12.48 -11.28
C VAL A 89 7.11 13.01 -12.30
N GLY A 90 8.07 12.18 -12.71
CA GLY A 90 9.13 12.53 -13.66
C GLY A 90 10.26 13.36 -13.05
N GLU A 91 11.45 13.30 -13.66
CA GLU A 91 12.71 13.89 -13.15
C GLU A 91 12.60 15.39 -12.84
N GLU A 92 11.80 16.13 -13.63
CA GLU A 92 11.58 17.57 -13.44
C GLU A 92 10.93 17.93 -12.09
N ASN A 93 10.30 16.96 -11.44
CA ASN A 93 9.53 17.14 -10.22
C ASN A 93 10.10 16.39 -9.01
N TRP A 94 11.32 15.87 -9.12
CA TRP A 94 12.02 15.25 -8.01
C TRP A 94 12.51 16.32 -7.05
N VAL A 95 12.01 16.27 -5.82
CA VAL A 95 12.34 17.26 -4.80
C VAL A 95 12.85 16.59 -3.54
N GLN A 96 12.51 15.31 -3.35
CA GLN A 96 12.78 14.60 -2.12
C GLN A 96 13.88 13.55 -2.31
N GLU A 97 14.96 13.72 -1.57
CA GLU A 97 16.06 12.75 -1.52
C GLU A 97 15.70 11.62 -0.55
N LEU A 98 15.94 10.39 -0.99
CA LEU A 98 15.91 9.20 -0.15
C LEU A 98 17.33 8.63 -0.10
N ASP A 99 17.94 8.61 1.08
CA ASP A 99 19.34 8.19 1.30
C ASP A 99 20.38 8.94 0.43
N GLY A 100 20.08 10.19 0.07
CA GLY A 100 20.95 11.05 -0.75
C GLY A 100 20.77 10.89 -2.27
N GLU A 101 19.82 10.05 -2.71
CA GLU A 101 19.47 9.92 -4.13
C GLU A 101 18.05 10.44 -4.40
N LEU A 102 17.91 11.25 -5.47
CA LEU A 102 16.62 11.67 -6.00
C LEU A 102 16.04 10.56 -6.88
N GLY A 103 14.71 10.49 -6.97
CA GLY A 103 14.05 9.60 -7.92
C GLY A 103 13.75 8.18 -7.42
N ARG A 104 14.04 7.86 -6.16
CA ARG A 104 13.86 6.52 -5.59
C ARG A 104 12.57 6.32 -4.78
N ILE A 105 11.71 7.32 -4.70
CA ILE A 105 10.54 7.26 -3.83
C ILE A 105 9.44 6.43 -4.49
N VAL A 106 9.08 5.33 -3.85
CA VAL A 106 7.92 4.53 -4.20
C VAL A 106 6.67 5.18 -3.60
N GLY A 107 5.70 5.49 -4.45
CA GLY A 107 4.50 6.23 -4.07
C GLY A 107 3.53 5.40 -3.23
N ALA A 108 2.75 6.07 -2.37
CA ALA A 108 1.70 5.41 -1.59
C ALA A 108 0.69 4.66 -2.47
N ARG A 109 0.32 5.22 -3.64
CA ARG A 109 -0.58 4.57 -4.61
C ARG A 109 0.05 3.37 -5.29
N GLU A 110 1.37 3.37 -5.44
CA GLU A 110 2.08 2.25 -6.03
C GLU A 110 2.10 1.07 -5.07
N TYR A 111 2.38 1.32 -3.78
CA TYR A 111 2.22 0.32 -2.73
C TYR A 111 0.78 -0.19 -2.65
N GLU A 112 -0.22 0.68 -2.78
CA GLU A 112 -1.63 0.27 -2.77
C GLU A 112 -1.96 -0.71 -3.89
N LYS A 113 -1.53 -0.42 -5.13
CA LYS A 113 -1.71 -1.35 -6.26
C LYS A 113 -1.00 -2.69 -6.06
N ARG A 114 0.24 -2.66 -5.54
CA ARG A 114 1.01 -3.87 -5.26
C ARG A 114 0.31 -4.71 -4.18
N LEU A 115 -0.12 -4.08 -3.09
CA LEU A 115 -0.85 -4.73 -2.00
C LEU A 115 -2.18 -5.33 -2.45
N GLU A 116 -2.91 -4.65 -3.33
CA GLU A 116 -4.17 -5.19 -3.85
C GLU A 116 -3.95 -6.45 -4.71
N ALA A 117 -2.84 -6.51 -5.46
CA ALA A 117 -2.46 -7.69 -6.22
C ALA A 117 -2.01 -8.85 -5.30
N LEU A 118 -1.22 -8.52 -4.26
CA LEU A 118 -0.79 -9.45 -3.21
C LEU A 118 -1.97 -10.04 -2.45
N GLY A 119 -2.91 -9.20 -1.99
CA GLY A 119 -4.11 -9.65 -1.28
C GLY A 119 -4.98 -10.57 -2.15
N ARG A 120 -5.16 -10.24 -3.44
CA ARG A 120 -5.86 -11.12 -4.38
C ARG A 120 -5.18 -12.48 -4.56
N ALA A 121 -3.85 -12.53 -4.54
CA ALA A 121 -3.12 -13.80 -4.58
C ALA A 121 -3.34 -14.59 -3.28
N GLY A 122 -3.27 -13.91 -2.13
CA GLY A 122 -3.55 -14.47 -0.80
C GLY A 122 -4.93 -15.14 -0.72
N ASP A 123 -5.98 -14.44 -1.15
CA ASP A 123 -7.36 -14.95 -1.15
C ASP A 123 -7.49 -16.30 -1.91
N VAL A 124 -6.79 -16.44 -3.04
CA VAL A 124 -6.82 -17.68 -3.84
C VAL A 124 -6.09 -18.82 -3.11
N PHE A 125 -4.99 -18.51 -2.41
CA PHE A 125 -4.29 -19.49 -1.59
C PHE A 125 -5.14 -19.95 -0.40
N ASP A 126 -5.84 -19.04 0.29
CA ASP A 126 -6.71 -19.37 1.42
C ASP A 126 -7.85 -20.31 1.01
N ILE A 127 -8.49 -20.04 -0.14
CA ILE A 127 -9.51 -20.91 -0.71
C ILE A 127 -8.92 -22.29 -1.04
N ALA A 128 -7.73 -22.34 -1.64
CA ALA A 128 -7.07 -23.62 -1.93
C ALA A 128 -6.78 -24.42 -0.65
N VAL A 129 -6.30 -23.76 0.40
CA VAL A 129 -6.04 -24.38 1.71
C VAL A 129 -7.32 -24.90 2.34
N LEU A 130 -8.41 -24.13 2.34
CA LEU A 130 -9.72 -24.57 2.86
C LEU A 130 -10.22 -25.84 2.17
N PHE A 131 -10.13 -25.90 0.84
CA PHE A 131 -10.54 -27.09 0.08
C PHE A 131 -9.65 -28.31 0.37
N LEU A 132 -8.34 -28.11 0.51
CA LEU A 132 -7.41 -29.18 0.87
C LEU A 132 -7.64 -29.68 2.31
N GLN A 133 -7.92 -28.78 3.26
CA GLN A 133 -8.26 -29.15 4.63
C GLN A 133 -9.58 -29.92 4.69
N LEU A 134 -10.61 -29.47 3.97
CA LEU A 134 -11.88 -30.19 3.89
C LEU A 134 -11.72 -31.57 3.24
N CYS A 135 -10.87 -31.69 2.22
CA CYS A 135 -10.49 -32.98 1.62
C CYS A 135 -9.90 -33.93 2.66
N LEU A 136 -8.96 -33.47 3.49
CA LEU A 136 -8.36 -34.27 4.56
C LEU A 136 -9.40 -34.71 5.60
N VAL A 137 -10.30 -33.82 6.02
CA VAL A 137 -11.35 -34.11 7.00
C VAL A 137 -12.35 -35.14 6.46
N VAL A 138 -12.89 -34.90 5.26
CA VAL A 138 -13.80 -35.83 4.57
C VAL A 138 -13.12 -37.17 4.34
N GLY A 139 -11.82 -37.16 4.04
CA GLY A 139 -11.02 -38.35 3.86
C GLY A 139 -10.86 -39.18 5.13
N ALA A 140 -10.55 -38.55 6.26
CA ALA A 140 -10.49 -39.21 7.56
C ALA A 140 -11.85 -39.83 7.94
N VAL A 141 -12.96 -39.12 7.72
CA VAL A 141 -14.31 -39.63 7.98
C VAL A 141 -14.64 -40.85 7.10
N SER A 142 -14.22 -40.83 5.83
CA SER A 142 -14.44 -41.96 4.91
C SER A 142 -13.76 -43.26 5.36
N LEU A 143 -12.66 -43.17 6.13
CA LEU A 143 -11.95 -44.33 6.68
C LEU A 143 -12.68 -44.94 7.88
N VAL A 144 -13.40 -44.13 8.65
CA VAL A 144 -14.09 -44.55 9.89
C VAL A 144 -15.45 -45.18 9.60
N ILE A 145 -16.14 -44.75 8.54
CA ILE A 145 -17.47 -45.23 8.19
C ILE A 145 -17.42 -46.71 7.75
N ARG A 146 -18.27 -47.53 8.39
CA ARG A 146 -18.43 -48.96 8.07
C ARG A 146 -19.41 -49.24 6.93
N GLU A 147 -20.40 -48.37 6.73
CA GLU A 147 -21.44 -48.57 5.73
C GLU A 147 -20.93 -48.31 4.31
N ARG A 148 -21.06 -49.31 3.42
CA ARG A 148 -20.40 -49.31 2.10
C ARG A 148 -20.89 -48.19 1.20
N ARG A 149 -22.19 -47.83 1.21
CA ARG A 149 -22.73 -46.74 0.38
C ARG A 149 -22.23 -45.37 0.82
N LEU A 150 -22.30 -45.06 2.12
CA LEU A 150 -21.76 -43.80 2.65
C LEU A 150 -20.25 -43.70 2.42
N LYS A 151 -19.50 -44.78 2.64
CA LYS A 151 -18.05 -44.79 2.44
C LYS A 151 -17.64 -44.35 1.02
N TRP A 152 -18.31 -44.88 -0.02
CA TRP A 152 -18.05 -44.47 -1.40
C TRP A 152 -18.49 -43.04 -1.71
N ALA A 153 -19.60 -42.56 -1.12
CA ALA A 153 -20.04 -41.17 -1.27
C ALA A 153 -19.03 -40.18 -0.68
N PHE A 154 -18.55 -40.44 0.55
CA PHE A 154 -17.52 -39.63 1.21
C PHE A 154 -16.16 -39.70 0.48
N TYR A 155 -15.78 -40.88 -0.01
CA TYR A 155 -14.56 -41.03 -0.81
C TYR A 155 -14.64 -40.25 -2.15
N GLY A 156 -15.79 -40.27 -2.82
CA GLY A 156 -16.03 -39.44 -4.00
C GLY A 156 -15.93 -37.94 -3.71
N GLY A 157 -16.51 -37.50 -2.58
CA GLY A 157 -16.38 -36.12 -2.10
C GLY A 157 -14.94 -35.70 -1.82
N MET A 158 -14.13 -36.59 -1.20
CA MET A 158 -12.71 -36.38 -0.94
C MET A 158 -11.94 -36.12 -2.25
N VAL A 159 -12.10 -36.97 -3.25
CA VAL A 159 -11.39 -36.84 -4.54
C VAL A 159 -11.80 -35.56 -5.27
N LEU A 160 -13.08 -35.20 -5.23
CA LEU A 160 -13.61 -34.01 -5.89
C LEU A 160 -13.07 -32.72 -5.23
N MET A 161 -13.11 -32.65 -3.90
CA MET A 161 -12.55 -31.52 -3.13
C MET A 161 -11.04 -31.41 -3.27
N GLY A 162 -10.32 -32.55 -3.23
CA GLY A 162 -8.88 -32.59 -3.45
C GLY A 162 -8.47 -32.14 -4.86
N GLY A 163 -9.25 -32.52 -5.88
CA GLY A 163 -9.05 -32.06 -7.25
C GLY A 163 -9.28 -30.56 -7.42
N ILE A 164 -10.35 -30.03 -6.82
CA ILE A 164 -10.64 -28.58 -6.82
C ILE A 164 -9.52 -27.81 -6.11
N GLY A 165 -9.12 -28.25 -4.91
CA GLY A 165 -8.04 -27.63 -4.14
C GLY A 165 -6.70 -27.65 -4.88
N ALA A 166 -6.36 -28.76 -5.54
CA ALA A 166 -5.15 -28.87 -6.35
C ALA A 166 -5.19 -27.95 -7.59
N ALA A 167 -6.34 -27.83 -8.26
CA ALA A 167 -6.50 -26.92 -9.40
C ALA A 167 -6.37 -25.45 -8.99
N PHE A 168 -6.96 -25.05 -7.85
CA PHE A 168 -6.78 -23.71 -7.30
C PHE A 168 -5.35 -23.45 -6.85
N SER A 169 -4.69 -24.43 -6.22
CA SER A 169 -3.28 -24.34 -5.86
C SER A 169 -2.38 -24.16 -7.07
N LEU A 170 -2.63 -24.87 -8.17
CA LEU A 170 -1.88 -24.73 -9.41
C LEU A 170 -2.11 -23.36 -10.05
N ARG A 171 -3.35 -22.87 -10.05
CA ARG A 171 -3.68 -21.53 -10.54
C ARG A 171 -3.01 -20.44 -9.71
N ALA A 172 -2.99 -20.58 -8.40
CA ALA A 172 -2.30 -19.66 -7.50
C ALA A 172 -0.80 -19.66 -7.76
N PHE A 173 -0.19 -20.82 -7.97
CA PHE A 173 1.23 -20.95 -8.28
C PHE A 173 1.60 -20.38 -9.66
N LEU A 174 0.72 -20.52 -10.65
CA LEU A 174 0.90 -19.90 -11.97
C LEU A 174 0.77 -18.38 -11.90
N PHE A 175 -0.21 -17.87 -11.15
CA PHE A 175 -0.36 -16.43 -10.91
C PHE A 175 0.88 -15.86 -10.21
N ALA A 176 1.36 -16.57 -9.18
CA ALA A 176 2.58 -16.29 -8.44
C ALA A 176 3.86 -16.27 -9.29
N LEU A 177 3.93 -17.09 -10.35
CA LEU A 177 5.07 -17.13 -11.27
C LEU A 177 5.00 -16.06 -12.37
N SER A 178 3.81 -15.51 -12.61
CA SER A 178 3.54 -14.50 -13.65
C SER A 178 3.43 -13.06 -13.13
N ALA A 179 3.37 -12.88 -11.81
CA ALA A 179 3.37 -11.59 -11.11
C ALA A 179 4.79 -11.26 -10.64
#